data_AF-A0A8X8IFA3-F1
#
_entry.id   AF-A0A8X8IFA3-F1
#
_cell.length_a   1.000
_cell.length_b   1.000
_cell.length_c   1.000
_cell.angle_alpha   90.00
_cell.angle_beta   90.00
_cell.angle_gamma   90.00
#
_symmetry.space_group_name_H-M   'P 1'
#
loop_
_entity.id
_entity.type
_entity.pdbx_description
1 polymer ?
#
loop_
_entity_poly.entity_id
_entity_poly.type
_entity_poly.pdbx_seq_one_letter_code
_entity_poly.pdbx_strand_id
1 'polypeptide(L)'
;MESASPYKYTLPVRGILGGLFVGIAGTVINLAFDIIYRKITGYEFAEYIGINSIIFFTIPTLIAAGIVYAVIREYIKKGLIVYIVLAVILTVIVAFIPLGPNMLPSGAAMPPAARGLTMGIEIITGAMGAFALPYFAEHPNIWGS
;
A
#
# COMPACT_ATOMS: atom_id res chain seq x y z
N MET A 1 -38.54 -9.33 -11.22
CA MET A 1 -37.60 -10.36 -10.73
C MET A 1 -36.23 -9.94 -11.21
N GLU A 2 -35.52 -9.19 -10.38
CA GLU A 2 -34.20 -8.66 -10.69
C GLU A 2 -33.22 -9.82 -10.65
N SER A 3 -32.54 -10.09 -11.77
CA SER A 3 -31.60 -11.19 -11.90
C SER A 3 -30.45 -10.97 -10.93
N ALA A 4 -30.51 -11.62 -9.77
CA ALA A 4 -29.37 -11.73 -8.89
C ALA A 4 -28.25 -12.45 -9.67
N SER A 5 -27.28 -11.68 -10.13
CA SER A 5 -26.09 -12.20 -10.78
C SER A 5 -25.46 -13.28 -9.89
N PRO A 6 -25.15 -14.47 -10.43
CA PRO A 6 -24.70 -15.62 -9.63
C PRO A 6 -23.30 -15.44 -9.01
N TYR A 7 -22.59 -14.34 -9.29
CA TYR A 7 -21.22 -14.09 -8.82
C TYR A 7 -21.13 -12.84 -7.92
N LYS A 8 -21.74 -12.88 -6.74
CA LYS A 8 -21.42 -11.91 -5.68
C LYS A 8 -20.19 -12.37 -4.91
N TYR A 9 -19.04 -11.76 -5.18
CA TYR A 9 -17.81 -12.04 -4.42
C TYR A 9 -18.00 -11.72 -2.93
N THR A 10 -17.54 -12.63 -2.06
CA THR A 10 -17.56 -12.42 -0.62
C THR A 10 -16.65 -11.27 -0.21
N LEU A 11 -16.83 -10.72 1.00
CA LEU A 11 -16.01 -9.60 1.49
C LEU A 11 -14.50 -9.93 1.54
N PRO A 12 -14.06 -11.13 1.96
CA PRO A 12 -12.65 -11.50 1.90
C PRO A 12 -12.08 -11.52 0.49
N VAL A 13 -12.84 -12.03 -0.48
CA VAL A 13 -12.41 -12.07 -1.88
C VAL A 13 -12.29 -10.65 -2.43
N ARG A 14 -13.26 -9.77 -2.15
CA ARG A 14 -13.19 -8.35 -2.53
C ARG A 14 -12.04 -7.61 -1.85
N GLY A 15 -11.72 -7.95 -0.60
CA GLY A 15 -10.57 -7.40 0.12
C GLY A 15 -9.24 -7.79 -0.55
N ILE A 16 -9.08 -9.05 -0.92
CA ILE A 16 -7.87 -9.55 -1.61
C ILE A 16 -7.75 -8.95 -3.02
N LEU A 17 -8.84 -8.97 -3.80
CA LEU A 17 -8.85 -8.40 -5.16
C LEU A 17 -8.65 -6.88 -5.14
N GLY A 18 -9.28 -6.18 -4.20
CA GLY A 18 -9.07 -4.77 -3.95
C GLY A 18 -7.62 -4.47 -3.56
N GLY A 19 -7.05 -5.25 -2.64
CA GLY A 19 -5.64 -5.14 -2.26
C GLY A 19 -4.67 -5.37 -3.42
N LEU A 20 -4.94 -6.36 -4.29
CA LEU A 20 -4.15 -6.61 -5.49
C LEU A 20 -4.24 -5.47 -6.49
N PHE A 21 -5.46 -5.01 -6.81
CA PHE A 21 -5.69 -3.93 -7.77
C PHE A 21 -5.07 -2.61 -7.31
N VAL A 22 -5.34 -2.24 -6.06
CA VAL A 22 -4.73 -1.06 -5.41
C VAL A 22 -3.22 -1.24 -5.27
N GLY A 23 -2.74 -2.46 -5.05
CA GLY A 23 -1.33 -2.84 -5.09
C GLY A 23 -0.65 -2.49 -6.41
N ILE A 24 -1.24 -2.92 -7.52
CA ILE A 24 -0.73 -2.64 -8.86
C ILE A 24 -0.78 -1.13 -9.14
N ALA A 25 -1.90 -0.46 -8.87
CA ALA A 25 -2.05 0.98 -9.07
C ALA A 25 -1.07 1.78 -8.22
N GLY A 26 -0.93 1.43 -6.93
CA GLY A 26 0.02 2.05 -6.01
C GLY A 26 1.46 1.84 -6.43
N THR A 27 1.78 0.67 -7.00
CA THR A 27 3.11 0.39 -7.57
C THR A 27 3.42 1.32 -8.73
N VAL A 28 2.47 1.52 -9.66
CA VAL A 28 2.66 2.47 -10.77
C VAL A 28 2.92 3.89 -10.25
N ILE A 29 2.17 4.33 -9.24
CA ILE A 29 2.36 5.65 -8.62
C ILE A 29 3.73 5.74 -7.93
N ASN A 30 4.13 4.71 -7.17
CA ASN A 30 5.43 4.65 -6.50
C ASN A 30 6.60 4.65 -7.50
N LEU A 31 6.46 3.97 -8.65
CA LEU A 31 7.47 3.98 -9.71
C LEU A 31 7.55 5.36 -10.39
N ALA A 32 6.42 6.01 -10.64
CA ALA A 32 6.40 7.37 -11.15
C ALA A 32 7.08 8.35 -10.16
N PHE A 33 6.79 8.19 -8.87
CA PHE A 33 7.43 8.96 -7.80
C PHE A 33 8.95 8.71 -7.76
N ASP A 34 9.40 7.45 -7.84
CA ASP A 34 10.82 7.08 -7.85
C ASP A 34 11.57 7.76 -9.01
N ILE A 35 11.02 7.69 -10.24
CA ILE A 35 11.63 8.32 -11.42
C ILE A 35 11.76 9.84 -11.24
N ILE A 36 10.69 10.51 -10.78
CA ILE A 36 10.68 11.96 -10.57
C ILE A 36 11.67 12.34 -9.47
N TYR A 37 11.63 11.63 -8.35
CA TYR A 37 12.46 11.92 -7.18
C TYR A 37 13.95 11.74 -7.49
N ARG A 38 14.33 10.67 -8.20
CA ARG A 38 15.72 10.46 -8.65
C ARG A 38 16.21 11.55 -9.58
N LYS A 39 15.36 11.99 -10.50
CA LYS A 39 15.71 13.06 -11.45
C LYS A 39 15.98 14.39 -10.72
N ILE A 40 15.27 14.68 -9.63
CA ILE A 40 15.45 15.88 -8.82
C ILE A 40 16.69 15.78 -7.91
N THR A 41 16.91 14.61 -7.31
CA THR A 41 17.93 14.43 -6.26
C THR A 41 19.29 13.92 -6.77
N GLY A 42 19.38 13.50 -8.04
CA GLY A 42 20.58 12.87 -8.60
C GLY A 42 20.90 11.51 -7.97
N TYR A 43 19.91 10.87 -7.34
CA TYR A 43 20.08 9.63 -6.58
C TYR A 43 20.15 8.40 -7.50
N GLU A 44 21.35 7.84 -7.67
CA GLU A 44 21.61 6.66 -8.50
C GLU A 44 21.63 5.32 -7.74
N PHE A 45 21.34 5.34 -6.43
CA PHE A 45 21.42 4.16 -5.56
C PHE A 45 20.24 3.21 -5.83
N ALA A 46 20.30 2.52 -6.98
CA ALA A 46 19.30 1.58 -7.47
C ALA A 46 19.48 0.16 -6.89
N GLU A 47 20.62 -0.10 -6.24
CA GLU A 47 21.01 -1.44 -5.76
C GLU A 47 20.12 -1.94 -4.62
N TYR A 48 19.68 -1.05 -3.72
CA TYR A 48 18.85 -1.42 -2.55
C TYR A 48 17.38 -1.01 -2.71
N ILE A 49 17.14 0.18 -3.24
CA ILE A 49 15.79 0.66 -3.56
C ILE A 49 15.75 0.81 -5.06
N GLY A 50 15.11 -0.13 -5.74
CA GLY A 50 14.90 -0.10 -7.18
C GLY A 50 13.48 -0.53 -7.52
N ILE A 51 13.20 -0.63 -8.81
CA ILE A 51 11.89 -1.03 -9.35
C ILE A 51 11.41 -2.34 -8.72
N ASN A 52 12.30 -3.34 -8.63
CA ASN A 52 11.99 -4.65 -8.05
C ASN A 52 11.58 -4.54 -6.57
N SER A 53 12.33 -3.76 -5.78
CA SER A 53 12.02 -3.54 -4.36
C SER A 53 10.66 -2.87 -4.20
N ILE A 54 10.36 -1.85 -5.00
CA ILE A 54 9.08 -1.13 -4.95
C ILE A 54 7.90 -2.08 -5.22
N ILE A 55 7.98 -2.88 -6.28
CA ILE A 55 6.93 -3.86 -6.63
C ILE A 55 6.77 -4.88 -5.51
N PHE A 56 7.88 -5.46 -5.03
CA PHE A 56 7.89 -6.54 -4.05
C PHE A 56 7.39 -6.10 -2.67
N PHE A 57 7.58 -4.84 -2.30
CA PHE A 57 7.00 -4.31 -1.06
C PHE A 57 5.55 -3.86 -1.25
N THR A 58 5.24 -3.10 -2.30
CA THR A 58 3.93 -2.44 -2.44
C THR A 58 2.79 -3.45 -2.63
N ILE A 59 2.93 -4.43 -3.55
CA ILE A 59 1.84 -5.34 -3.89
C ILE A 59 1.50 -6.29 -2.73
N PRO A 60 2.45 -7.06 -2.16
CA PRO A 60 2.13 -7.96 -1.05
C PRO A 60 1.62 -7.22 0.19
N THR A 61 2.14 -6.03 0.46
CA THR A 61 1.69 -5.19 1.58
C THR A 61 0.22 -4.81 1.42
N LEU A 62 -0.20 -4.39 0.22
CA LEU A 62 -1.58 -4.00 -0.03
C LEU A 62 -2.54 -5.20 -0.13
N ILE A 63 -2.07 -6.36 -0.58
CA ILE A 63 -2.83 -7.62 -0.47
C ILE A 63 -3.04 -7.99 1.00
N ALA A 64 -1.98 -7.97 1.81
CA ALA A 64 -2.07 -8.26 3.24
C ALA A 64 -3.00 -7.25 3.95
N ALA A 65 -2.90 -5.97 3.60
CA ALA A 65 -3.81 -4.93 4.08
C ALA A 65 -5.27 -5.21 3.69
N GLY A 66 -5.51 -5.82 2.53
CA GLY A 66 -6.82 -6.26 2.05
C GLY A 66 -7.41 -7.40 2.86
N ILE A 67 -6.57 -8.37 3.24
CA ILE A 67 -6.96 -9.47 4.14
C ILE A 67 -7.30 -8.92 5.52
N VAL A 68 -6.44 -8.07 6.09
CA VAL A 68 -6.65 -7.44 7.40
C VAL A 68 -7.92 -6.58 7.40
N TYR A 69 -8.16 -5.83 6.31
CA TYR A 69 -9.39 -5.08 6.12
C TYR A 69 -10.63 -5.98 6.21
N ALA A 70 -10.64 -7.08 5.45
CA ALA A 70 -11.78 -8.01 5.44
C ALA A 70 -12.05 -8.58 6.85
N VAL A 71 -11.00 -9.02 7.56
CA VAL A 71 -11.13 -9.54 8.94
C VAL A 71 -11.70 -8.46 9.86
N ILE A 72 -11.15 -7.25 9.86
CA ILE A 72 -11.64 -6.17 10.72
C ILE A 72 -13.10 -5.82 10.41
N ARG A 73 -13.50 -5.81 9.13
CA ARG A 73 -14.88 -5.53 8.75
C ARG A 73 -15.86 -6.62 9.16
N GLU A 74 -15.44 -7.88 9.19
CA GLU A 74 -16.30 -9.01 9.60
C GLU A 74 -16.52 -9.06 11.11
N TYR A 75 -15.49 -8.79 11.91
CA TYR A 75 -15.55 -9.02 13.36
C TYR A 75 -15.79 -7.75 14.19
N ILE A 76 -15.57 -6.54 13.64
CA ILE A 76 -15.61 -5.29 14.42
C ILE A 76 -16.76 -4.39 13.99
N LYS A 77 -17.58 -3.95 14.96
CA LYS A 77 -18.59 -2.90 14.75
C LYS A 77 -17.90 -1.59 14.34
N LYS A 78 -18.36 -0.97 13.24
CA LYS A 78 -17.67 0.17 12.60
C LYS A 78 -16.25 -0.17 12.10
N GLY A 79 -16.02 -1.41 11.68
CA GLY A 79 -14.71 -1.90 11.22
C GLY A 79 -14.04 -1.04 10.15
N LEU A 80 -14.79 -0.32 9.30
CA LEU A 80 -14.23 0.62 8.33
C LEU A 80 -13.41 1.71 9.01
N ILE A 81 -13.99 2.41 9.98
CA ILE A 81 -13.33 3.51 10.69
C ILE A 81 -12.15 2.97 11.48
N VAL A 82 -12.33 1.83 12.15
CA VAL A 82 -11.26 1.18 12.92
C VAL A 82 -10.08 0.84 12.03
N TYR A 83 -10.32 0.24 10.87
CA TYR A 83 -9.28 -0.06 9.89
C TYR A 83 -8.56 1.19 9.42
N ILE A 84 -9.28 2.24 9.01
CA ILE A 84 -8.68 3.49 8.52
C ILE A 84 -7.78 4.10 9.59
N VAL A 85 -8.23 4.18 10.84
CA VAL A 85 -7.44 4.72 11.94
C VAL A 85 -6.17 3.90 12.17
N LEU A 86 -6.29 2.57 12.22
CA LEU A 86 -5.13 1.68 12.38
C LEU A 86 -4.16 1.79 11.20
N ALA A 87 -4.66 1.84 9.97
CA ALA A 87 -3.86 1.98 8.77
C ALA A 87 -3.11 3.32 8.73
N VAL A 88 -3.77 4.42 9.11
CA VAL A 88 -3.14 5.74 9.20
C VAL A 88 -2.06 5.76 10.30
N ILE A 89 -2.35 5.24 11.49
CA ILE A 89 -1.36 5.14 12.57
C ILE A 89 -0.15 4.31 12.13
N LEU A 90 -0.40 3.14 11.53
CA LEU A 90 0.65 2.28 11.02
C LEU A 90 1.48 2.98 9.95
N THR A 91 0.83 3.68 9.02
CA THR A 91 1.50 4.46 7.97
C THR A 91 2.40 5.54 8.57
N VAL A 92 1.91 6.30 9.56
CA VAL A 92 2.71 7.34 10.23
C VAL A 92 3.90 6.72 10.97
N ILE A 93 3.72 5.59 11.64
CA ILE A 93 4.83 4.93 12.33
C ILE A 93 5.87 4.47 11.30
N VAL A 94 5.44 3.72 10.28
CA VAL A 94 6.33 3.11 9.30
C VAL A 94 7.03 4.16 8.45
N ALA A 95 6.31 5.15 7.91
CA ALA A 95 6.83 6.23 7.08
C ALA A 95 8.01 7.01 7.71
N PHE A 96 8.06 7.07 9.04
CA PHE A 96 9.10 7.82 9.75
C PHE A 96 10.27 6.94 10.21
N ILE A 97 10.15 5.60 10.14
CA ILE A 97 11.27 4.69 10.43
C ILE A 97 12.50 5.00 9.56
N PRO A 98 12.38 5.23 8.23
CA PRO A 98 13.52 5.53 7.37
C PRO A 98 14.34 6.75 7.80
N LEU A 99 13.74 7.72 8.52
CA LEU A 99 14.43 8.93 8.97
C LEU A 99 15.42 8.68 10.12
N GLY A 100 15.30 7.55 10.80
CA GLY A 100 16.22 7.14 11.86
C GLY A 100 17.66 6.84 11.36
N PRO A 101 18.58 6.47 12.28
CA PRO A 101 19.94 6.05 11.94
C PRO A 101 19.95 4.65 11.31
N ASN A 102 19.38 4.54 10.11
CA ASN A 102 19.33 3.29 9.36
C ASN A 102 20.66 3.04 8.66
N MET A 103 21.18 1.84 8.85
CA MET A 103 22.38 1.35 8.20
C MET A 103 21.99 0.44 7.04
N LEU A 104 22.71 0.54 5.94
CA LEU A 104 22.67 -0.45 4.87
C LEU A 104 23.23 -1.78 5.39
N PRO A 105 22.93 -2.91 4.72
CA PRO A 105 23.53 -4.21 5.07
C PRO A 105 25.06 -4.23 5.07
N SER A 106 25.69 -3.29 4.35
CA SER A 106 27.14 -3.08 4.32
C SER A 106 27.71 -2.39 5.58
N GLY A 107 26.86 -1.94 6.50
CA GLY A 107 27.24 -1.15 7.67
C GLY A 107 27.41 0.35 7.40
N ALA A 108 27.26 0.80 6.15
CA ALA A 108 27.27 2.21 5.79
C ALA A 108 25.94 2.89 6.14
N ALA A 109 25.99 4.18 6.53
CA ALA A 109 24.78 4.95 6.77
C ALA A 109 23.94 5.09 5.49
N MET A 110 22.64 4.86 5.60
CA MET A 110 21.72 5.03 4.47
C MET A 110 21.75 6.49 4.00
N PRO A 111 21.95 6.76 2.69
CA PRO A 111 22.00 8.12 2.17
C PRO A 111 20.71 8.90 2.48
N PRO A 112 20.77 10.22 2.78
CA PRO A 112 19.58 11.01 3.05
C PRO A 112 18.54 10.96 1.92
N ALA A 113 18.99 10.96 0.66
CA ALA A 113 18.11 10.85 -0.50
C ALA A 113 17.33 9.52 -0.51
N ALA A 114 17.97 8.41 -0.13
CA ALA A 114 17.34 7.09 -0.03
C ALA A 114 16.23 7.10 1.03
N ARG A 115 16.49 7.70 2.19
CA ARG A 115 15.52 7.79 3.31
C ARG A 115 14.27 8.56 2.89
N GLY A 116 14.46 9.69 2.21
CA GLY A 116 13.35 10.50 1.70
C GLY A 116 12.52 9.77 0.64
N LEU A 117 13.18 9.00 -0.23
CA LEU A 117 12.50 8.17 -1.22
C LEU A 117 11.66 7.08 -0.55
N THR A 118 12.21 6.35 0.42
CA THR A 118 11.48 5.32 1.17
C THR A 118 10.28 5.89 1.90
N MET A 119 10.46 7.02 2.60
CA MET A 119 9.36 7.71 3.28
C MET A 119 8.23 8.07 2.31
N GLY A 120 8.56 8.60 1.13
CA GLY A 120 7.56 8.93 0.11
C GLY A 120 6.78 7.70 -0.37
N ILE A 121 7.49 6.60 -0.66
CA ILE A 121 6.88 5.32 -1.06
C ILE A 121 5.95 4.78 0.03
N GLU A 122 6.37 4.84 1.30
CA GLU A 122 5.58 4.38 2.44
C GLU A 122 4.32 5.23 2.65
N ILE A 123 4.41 6.55 2.49
CA ILE A 123 3.25 7.45 2.57
C ILE A 123 2.26 7.15 1.45
N ILE A 124 2.72 7.01 0.20
CA ILE A 124 1.85 6.69 -0.94
C ILE A 124 1.18 5.33 -0.72
N THR A 125 1.96 4.32 -0.36
CA THR A 125 1.45 2.95 -0.12
C THR A 125 0.45 2.94 1.03
N GLY A 126 0.76 3.63 2.12
CA GLY A 126 -0.12 3.74 3.28
C GLY A 126 -1.40 4.50 2.99
N ALA A 127 -1.36 5.60 2.23
CA ALA A 127 -2.55 6.32 1.80
C ALA A 127 -3.43 5.47 0.87
N MET A 128 -2.83 4.72 -0.04
CA MET A 128 -3.54 3.77 -0.90
C MET A 128 -4.21 2.66 -0.07
N GLY A 129 -3.50 2.11 0.91
CA GLY A 129 -4.03 1.10 1.83
C GLY A 129 -5.13 1.65 2.75
N ALA A 130 -4.99 2.87 3.26
CA ALA A 130 -5.95 3.46 4.19
C ALA A 130 -7.24 3.91 3.50
N PHE A 131 -7.17 4.43 2.27
CA PHE A 131 -8.33 5.07 1.62
C PHE A 131 -8.79 4.37 0.35
N ALA A 132 -7.87 4.06 -0.57
CA ALA A 132 -8.25 3.46 -1.85
C ALA A 132 -8.73 2.01 -1.65
N LEU A 133 -8.04 1.22 -0.83
CA LEU A 133 -8.39 -0.18 -0.61
C LEU A 133 -9.79 -0.36 0.00
N PRO A 134 -10.18 0.31 1.10
CA PRO A 134 -11.54 0.21 1.62
C PRO A 134 -12.58 0.62 0.59
N TYR A 135 -12.32 1.68 -0.18
CA TYR A 135 -13.21 2.13 -1.24
C TYR A 135 -13.47 1.01 -2.26
N PHE A 136 -12.42 0.36 -2.80
CA PHE A 136 -12.59 -0.73 -3.76
C PHE A 136 -13.22 -1.99 -3.15
N ALA A 137 -13.00 -2.25 -1.86
CA ALA A 137 -13.57 -3.41 -1.20
C ALA A 137 -15.07 -3.21 -0.83
N GLU A 138 -15.51 -1.98 -0.54
CA GLU A 138 -16.90 -1.68 -0.17
C GLU A 138 -17.85 -1.52 -1.36
N HIS A 139 -17.35 -1.25 -2.57
CA HIS A 139 -18.17 -1.04 -3.76
C HIS A 139 -18.26 -2.33 -4.61
N PRO A 140 -19.24 -3.23 -4.35
CA PRO A 140 -19.36 -4.52 -5.04
C PRO A 140 -19.57 -4.38 -6.55
N ASN A 141 -20.18 -3.28 -7.01
CA ASN A 141 -20.47 -3.04 -8.43
C ASN A 141 -19.21 -2.92 -9.30
N ILE A 142 -18.04 -2.69 -8.69
CA ILE A 142 -16.76 -2.61 -9.41
C ILE A 142 -16.29 -3.99 -9.88
N TRP A 143 -16.70 -5.06 -9.20
CA TRP A 143 -16.20 -6.42 -9.44
C TRP A 143 -17.14 -7.30 -10.28
N GLY A 144 -18.24 -6.73 -10.79
CA GLY A 144 -19.27 -7.42 -11.55
C GLY A 144 -20.63 -7.35 -10.85
N SER A 145 -21.63 -6.88 -11.60
CA SER A 145 -23.05 -6.80 -11.20
C SER A 145 -23.72 -8.16 -11.21
#